data_AF-A0A7X6YRA9-F1
#
_entry.id   AF-A0A7X6YRA9-F1
#
_cell.length_a   1.000
_cell.length_b   1.000
_cell.length_c   1.000
_cell.angle_alpha   90.00
_cell.angle_beta   90.00
_cell.angle_gamma   90.00
#
_symmetry.space_group_name_H-M   'P 1'
#
loop_
_entity.id
_entity.type
_entity.pdbx_description
1 polymer ?
#
loop_
_entity_poly.entity_id
_entity_poly.type
_entity_poly.pdbx_seq_one_letter_code
_entity_poly.pdbx_strand_id
1 'polypeptide(L)' 'MVSMVPSLPEIPSFPVLHWTYRDGLYGLEEEDADRLLDYGENALPLYVYEMKTYREKLSAVLSHLSVDYKPEESDV' A
#
# COMPACT_ATOMS: atom_id res chain seq x y z
N MET A 1 -8.49 -23.81 -10.83
CA MET A 1 -8.41 -23.49 -9.38
C MET A 1 -7.53 -22.28 -9.08
N VAL A 2 -6.42 -22.05 -9.79
CA VAL A 2 -5.59 -20.82 -9.64
C VAL A 2 -6.39 -19.53 -9.93
N SER A 3 -7.43 -19.59 -10.77
CA SER A 3 -8.28 -18.45 -11.13
C SER A 3 -9.15 -17.89 -9.99
N MET A 4 -9.22 -18.55 -8.83
CA MET A 4 -9.99 -18.08 -7.67
C MET A 4 -9.12 -17.39 -6.62
N VAL A 5 -7.78 -17.43 -6.77
CA VAL A 5 -6.87 -16.73 -5.86
C VAL A 5 -6.85 -15.25 -6.26
N PRO A 6 -7.19 -14.33 -5.36
CA PRO A 6 -7.13 -12.90 -5.66
C PRO A 6 -5.68 -12.49 -5.97
N SER A 7 -5.51 -11.46 -6.82
CA SER A 7 -4.18 -10.87 -7.05
C SER A 7 -3.72 -10.12 -5.81
N LEU A 8 -2.44 -10.29 -5.46
CA LEU A 8 -1.82 -9.52 -4.38
C LEU A 8 -1.75 -8.04 -4.80
N PRO A 9 -2.21 -7.10 -3.96
CA PRO A 9 -2.02 -5.66 -4.20
C PRO A 9 -0.54 -5.31 -4.33
N GLU A 10 -0.22 -4.40 -5.24
CA GLU A 10 1.14 -3.92 -5.42
C GLU A 10 1.48 -2.88 -4.36
N ILE A 11 2.68 -2.97 -3.78
CA ILE A 11 3.16 -1.96 -2.84
C ILE A 11 3.43 -0.67 -3.63
N PRO A 12 2.86 0.48 -3.23
CA PRO A 12 3.12 1.73 -3.91
C PRO A 12 4.60 2.07 -3.80
N SER A 13 5.20 2.50 -4.91
CA SER A 13 6.60 2.91 -4.92
C SER A 13 6.77 4.29 -4.29
N PHE A 14 7.84 4.47 -3.52
CA PHE A 14 8.19 5.78 -2.99
C PHE A 14 8.45 6.76 -4.14
N PRO A 15 7.91 7.99 -4.10
CA PRO A 15 8.07 8.94 -5.19
C PRO A 15 9.53 9.38 -5.34
N VAL A 16 9.96 9.63 -6.58
CA VAL A 16 11.27 10.22 -6.85
C VAL A 16 11.22 11.70 -6.46
N LEU A 17 12.00 12.11 -5.46
CA LEU A 17 12.01 13.50 -4.99
C LEU A 17 13.29 14.22 -5.40
N HIS A 18 13.16 15.48 -5.82
CA HIS A 18 14.28 16.36 -6.09
C HIS A 18 14.44 17.37 -4.96
N TRP A 19 15.65 17.41 -4.41
CA TRP A 19 16.02 18.34 -3.36
C TRP A 19 16.72 19.54 -3.98
N THR A 20 16.27 20.73 -3.63
CA THR A 20 16.91 21.97 -4.01
C THR A 20 17.66 22.55 -2.81
N TYR A 21 18.79 23.22 -3.08
CA TYR A 21 19.56 23.93 -2.06
C TYR A 21 19.53 25.42 -2.38
N ARG A 22 18.92 26.22 -1.51
CA ARG A 22 18.80 27.67 -1.67
C ARG A 22 18.95 28.36 -0.32
N ASP A 23 19.66 29.50 -0.31
CA ASP A 23 19.85 30.36 0.86
C ASP A 23 20.41 29.61 2.10
N GLY A 24 21.25 28.61 1.86
CA GLY A 24 21.86 27.81 2.93
C GLY A 24 21.04 26.60 3.39
N LEU A 25 19.85 26.36 2.81
CA LEU A 25 18.89 25.36 3.26
C LEU A 25 18.56 24.36 2.15
N TYR A 26 18.33 23.10 2.52
CA TYR A 26 17.75 22.09 1.64
C TYR A 26 16.23 22.15 1.73
N GLY A 27 15.57 22.11 0.58
CA GLY A 27 14.12 22.11 0.47
C GLY A 27 13.62 21.18 -0.63
N LEU A 28 12.32 20.93 -0.61
CA LEU A 28 11.58 20.36 -1.72
C LEU A 28 10.85 21.50 -2.42
N GLU A 29 10.80 21.45 -3.74
CA GLU A 29 9.87 22.28 -4.49
C GLU A 29 8.44 21.80 -4.24
N GLU A 30 7.45 22.66 -4.49
CA GLU A 30 6.03 22.39 -4.25
C GLU A 30 5.57 21.07 -4.88
N GLU A 31 5.96 20.81 -6.13
CA GLU A 31 5.60 19.58 -6.85
C GLU A 31 6.21 18.29 -6.22
N ASP A 32 7.38 18.38 -5.61
CA ASP A 32 7.98 17.25 -4.87
C ASP A 32 7.28 17.05 -3.52
N ALA A 33 6.89 18.14 -2.85
CA ALA A 33 6.11 18.07 -1.62
C ALA A 33 4.72 17.44 -1.87
N ASP A 34 4.03 17.85 -2.93
CA ASP A 34 2.73 17.30 -3.33
C ASP A 34 2.82 15.80 -3.63
N ARG A 35 3.86 15.35 -4.33
CA ARG A 35 4.07 13.92 -4.61
C ARG A 35 4.33 13.11 -3.34
N LEU A 36 5.07 13.69 -2.38
CA LEU A 36 5.29 13.05 -1.08
C LEU A 36 3.99 12.97 -0.27
N LEU A 37 3.18 14.03 -0.28
CA LEU A 37 1.89 14.07 0.40
C LEU A 37 0.90 13.08 -0.24
N ASP A 38 0.80 13.03 -1.56
CA ASP A 38 -0.07 12.08 -2.26
C ASP A 38 0.31 10.62 -1.98
N TYR A 39 1.62 10.32 -1.93
CA TYR A 39 2.09 9.00 -1.53
C TYR A 39 1.65 8.64 -0.11
N GLY A 40 1.80 9.57 0.85
CA GLY A 40 1.46 9.35 2.24
C GLY A 40 -0.03 9.30 2.54
N GLU A 41 -0.81 10.19 1.93
CA GLU A 41 -2.21 10.44 2.27
C GLU A 41 -3.18 9.68 1.36
N ASN A 42 -2.77 9.28 0.15
CA ASN A 42 -3.63 8.56 -0.78
C ASN A 42 -3.10 7.15 -1.10
N ALA A 43 -1.84 7.03 -1.57
CA ALA A 43 -1.34 5.75 -2.06
C ALA A 43 -1.19 4.70 -0.94
N LEU A 44 -0.60 5.08 0.21
CA LEU A 44 -0.45 4.17 1.35
C LEU A 44 -1.80 3.74 1.96
N PRO A 45 -2.75 4.65 2.25
CA PRO A 45 -4.07 4.24 2.76
C PRO A 45 -4.85 3.35 1.79
N LEU A 46 -4.76 3.63 0.49
CA LEU A 46 -5.38 2.77 -0.53
C LEU A 46 -4.78 1.36 -0.49
N TYR A 47 -3.45 1.23 -0.46
CA TYR A 47 -2.78 -0.06 -0.36
C TYR A 47 -3.18 -0.83 0.90
N VAL A 48 -3.29 -0.16 2.05
CA VAL A 48 -3.76 -0.78 3.30
C VAL A 48 -5.18 -1.33 3.14
N TYR A 49 -6.08 -0.56 2.53
CA TYR A 49 -7.45 -0.99 2.24
C TYR A 49 -7.49 -2.20 1.27
N GLU A 50 -6.71 -2.15 0.20
CA GLU A 50 -6.61 -3.23 -0.77
C GLU A 50 -6.05 -4.51 -0.14
N MET A 51 -5.04 -4.39 0.72
CA MET A 51 -4.46 -5.52 1.46
C MET A 51 -5.45 -6.14 2.44
N LYS A 52 -6.24 -5.33 3.14
CA LYS A 52 -7.33 -5.83 3.98
C LYS A 52 -8.34 -6.62 3.16
N THR A 53 -8.79 -6.04 2.05
CA THR A 53 -9.73 -6.69 1.12
C THR A 53 -9.16 -7.99 0.54
N TYR A 54 -7.88 -8.01 0.19
CA TYR A 54 -7.18 -9.19 -0.28
C TYR A 54 -7.19 -10.31 0.77
N ARG A 55 -6.87 -9.99 2.04
CA ARG A 55 -6.88 -10.95 3.16
C ARG A 55 -8.28 -11.54 3.38
N GLU A 56 -9.32 -10.71 3.34
CA GLU A 56 -10.72 -11.15 3.49
C GLU A 56 -11.11 -12.11 2.36
N LYS A 57 -10.80 -11.76 1.10
CA LYS A 57 -11.07 -12.62 -0.06
C LYS A 57 -10.30 -13.94 0.02
N LEU A 58 -9.02 -13.90 0.38
CA LEU A 58 -8.19 -15.09 0.51
C LEU A 58 -8.75 -16.02 1.60
N SER A 59 -9.11 -15.46 2.77
CA SER A 59 -9.74 -16.23 3.86
C SER A 59 -11.03 -16.90 3.42
N ALA A 60 -11.89 -16.21 2.66
CA ALA A 60 -13.11 -16.79 2.12
C ALA A 60 -12.83 -17.97 1.17
N VAL A 61 -11.85 -17.83 0.27
CA VAL A 61 -11.45 -18.91 -0.65
C VAL A 61 -10.87 -20.10 0.11
N LEU A 62 -9.97 -19.86 1.06
CA LEU A 62 -9.36 -20.92 1.88
C LEU A 62 -10.40 -21.64 2.76
N SER A 63 -11.37 -20.91 3.31
CA SER A 63 -12.47 -21.49 4.09
C SER A 63 -13.32 -22.43 3.23
N HIS A 64 -13.61 -22.08 1.97
CA HIS A 64 -14.31 -22.98 1.05
C HIS A 64 -13.51 -24.26 0.74
N LEU A 65 -12.19 -24.18 0.80
CA LEU A 65 -11.28 -25.30 0.63
C LEU A 65 -11.03 -26.08 1.93
N SER A 66 -11.75 -25.76 3.01
CA SER A 66 -11.60 -26.37 4.35
C SER A 66 -10.20 -26.17 4.97
N VAL A 67 -9.52 -25.07 4.61
CA VAL A 67 -8.27 -24.64 5.22
C VAL A 67 -8.59 -23.59 6.29
N ASP A 68 -8.25 -23.87 7.55
CA ASP A 68 -8.39 -22.91 8.65
C ASP A 68 -7.26 -21.87 8.56
N TYR A 69 -7.56 -20.72 7.93
CA TYR A 69 -6.67 -19.58 7.83
C TYR A 69 -7.21 -18.41 8.65
N LYS A 70 -6.48 -18.04 9.70
CA LYS A 70 -6.75 -16.87 10.52
C LYS A 70 -5.72 -15.81 10.17
N PRO A 71 -6.10 -14.73 9.45
CA PRO A 71 -5.15 -13.66 9.20
C PRO A 71 -4.75 -13.06 10.55
N GLU A 72 -3.45 -13.01 10.84
CA GLU A 72 -2.96 -12.30 12.02
C GLU A 72 -3.36 -10.83 11.90
N GLU A 73 -4.04 -10.32 12.92
CA GLU A 73 -4.26 -8.88 13.07
C GLU A 73 -2.89 -8.24 13.26
N SER A 74 -2.49 -7.44 12.28
CA SER A 74 -1.26 -6.65 12.34
C SER A 74 -1.64 -5.30 12.93
N ASP A 75 -1.15 -5.01 14.14
CA ASP A 75 -1.29 -3.72 14.83
C ASP A 75 -0.45 -2.63 14.12
N VAL A 76 -0.88 -2.21 12.93
CA VAL A 76 -0.38 -0.99 12.28
C VAL A 76 -1.53 -0.02 12.09
#